data_AF-A0A6G3D8P0-F1
#
_entry.id   AF-A0A6G3D8P0-F1
#
_cell.length_a   1.000
_cell.length_b   1.000
_cell.length_c   1.000
_cell.angle_alpha   90.00
_cell.angle_beta   90.00
_cell.angle_gamma   90.00
#
_symmetry.space_group_name_H-M   'P 1'
#
loop_
_entity.id
_entity.type
_entity.pdbx_description
1 polymer ?
#
loop_
_entity_poly.entity_id
_entity_poly.type
_entity_poly.pdbx_seq_one_letter_code
_entity_poly.pdbx_strand_id
1 'polypeptide(L)'
;MSALAAGRAASGIVCAFAVTRTPPDPAGLASARGHEEGGPLRVLRAGGLCLVVQDVPAELFGEEALTERLNRPEDLERCARAHHRGVEAAAGRGPVVPLPMATLYRGDLTAARAVADRRQVLDTLLDRLRDRTEWAVKVHAAEAAPEAAGDTGPGAPTSSGDGGRAYLSRVSARRREQQGARGKALAEAEA
;
A
#
# COMPACT_ATOMS: atom_id res chain seq x y z
N MET A 1 -13.45 -39.12 -21.63
CA MET A 1 -12.12 -38.58 -21.96
C MET A 1 -12.25 -37.10 -22.24
N SER A 2 -12.09 -36.25 -21.22
CA SER A 2 -11.91 -34.81 -21.42
C SER A 2 -10.61 -34.44 -20.75
N ALA A 3 -9.63 -34.08 -21.57
CA ALA A 3 -8.28 -33.80 -21.15
C ALA A 3 -8.27 -32.55 -20.28
N LEU A 4 -7.83 -32.73 -19.03
CA LEU A 4 -7.25 -31.65 -18.24
C LEU A 4 -6.10 -31.07 -19.05
N ALA A 5 -6.37 -29.95 -19.71
CA ALA A 5 -5.31 -29.04 -20.10
C ALA A 5 -4.73 -28.51 -18.79
N ALA A 6 -3.74 -29.24 -18.27
CA ALA A 6 -2.77 -28.73 -17.33
C ALA A 6 -2.06 -27.55 -18.02
N GLY A 7 -2.70 -26.38 -17.96
CA GLY A 7 -2.06 -25.13 -18.30
C GLY A 7 -0.83 -25.05 -17.41
N ARG A 8 0.35 -25.03 -18.05
CA ARG A 8 1.64 -24.75 -17.43
C ARG A 8 1.42 -23.79 -16.27
N ALA A 9 1.67 -24.25 -15.04
CA ALA A 9 1.80 -23.34 -13.92
C ALA A 9 3.01 -22.46 -14.22
N ALA A 10 2.79 -21.30 -14.85
CA ALA A 10 3.70 -20.19 -14.69
C ALA A 10 3.90 -20.07 -13.18
N SER A 11 5.15 -20.02 -12.72
CA SER A 11 5.47 -19.81 -11.31
C SER A 11 4.93 -18.44 -10.91
N GLY A 12 3.63 -18.39 -10.61
CA GLY A 12 2.88 -17.17 -10.45
C GLY A 12 3.30 -16.50 -9.16
N ILE A 13 3.69 -15.23 -9.27
CA ILE A 13 3.83 -14.41 -8.09
C ILE A 13 2.41 -14.10 -7.62
N VAL A 14 2.17 -14.29 -6.32
CA VAL A 14 0.91 -13.96 -5.66
C VAL A 14 1.12 -12.67 -4.90
N CYS A 15 0.41 -11.61 -5.30
CA CYS A 15 0.35 -10.35 -4.57
C CYS A 15 -0.78 -10.45 -3.53
N ALA A 16 -0.44 -10.23 -2.26
CA ALA A 16 -1.39 -10.27 -1.15
C ALA A 16 -1.73 -8.86 -0.66
N PHE A 17 -3.02 -8.59 -0.52
CA PHE A 17 -3.55 -7.26 -0.21
C PHE A 17 -3.93 -7.14 1.26
N ALA A 18 -4.65 -8.13 1.77
CA ALA A 18 -5.28 -8.05 3.07
C ALA A 18 -5.59 -9.44 3.65
N VAL A 19 -5.74 -9.49 4.98
CA VAL A 19 -6.17 -10.68 5.73
C VAL A 19 -7.48 -10.39 6.47
N THR A 20 -8.42 -11.33 6.42
CA THR A 20 -9.71 -11.28 7.12
C THR A 20 -10.05 -12.64 7.74
N ARG A 21 -11.03 -12.70 8.64
CA ARG A 21 -11.64 -13.97 9.08
C ARG A 21 -12.74 -14.42 8.15
N THR A 22 -13.63 -13.48 7.84
CA THR A 22 -14.77 -13.70 6.95
C THR A 22 -14.33 -13.46 5.51
N PRO A 23 -14.59 -14.41 4.59
CA PRO A 23 -14.35 -14.18 3.17
C PRO A 23 -15.07 -12.91 2.71
N PRO A 24 -14.42 -12.08 1.88
CA PRO A 24 -15.11 -10.96 1.24
C PRO A 24 -16.32 -11.45 0.43
N ASP A 25 -17.23 -10.52 0.13
CA ASP A 25 -18.33 -10.78 -0.78
C ASP A 25 -17.78 -11.12 -2.18
N PRO A 26 -18.16 -12.26 -2.80
CA PRO A 26 -17.65 -12.63 -4.11
C PRO A 26 -17.94 -11.61 -5.21
N ALA A 27 -19.12 -10.97 -5.20
CA ALA A 27 -19.49 -9.97 -6.19
C ALA A 27 -18.67 -8.68 -6.02
N GLY A 28 -18.54 -8.20 -4.78
CA GLY A 28 -17.65 -7.09 -4.43
C GLY A 28 -16.21 -7.36 -4.85
N LEU A 29 -15.68 -8.54 -4.57
CA LEU A 29 -14.33 -8.93 -4.96
C LEU A 29 -14.11 -8.97 -6.48
N ALA A 30 -15.08 -9.53 -7.24
CA ALA A 30 -15.02 -9.58 -8.70
C ALA A 30 -15.14 -8.20 -9.37
N SER A 31 -15.83 -7.26 -8.72
CA SER A 31 -15.99 -5.89 -9.20
C SER A 31 -14.73 -5.04 -8.97
N ALA A 32 -13.99 -5.31 -7.90
CA ALA A 32 -12.76 -4.59 -7.58
C ALA A 32 -11.65 -4.89 -8.59
N ARG A 33 -10.78 -3.91 -8.82
CA ARG A 33 -9.62 -4.02 -9.73
C ARG A 33 -8.34 -3.93 -8.91
N GLY A 34 -7.55 -5.00 -8.94
CA GLY A 34 -6.19 -5.02 -8.41
C GLY A 34 -5.20 -4.36 -9.39
N HIS A 35 -4.00 -4.92 -9.50
CA HIS A 35 -3.00 -4.52 -10.49
C HIS A 35 -3.53 -4.77 -11.92
N GLU A 36 -3.26 -3.83 -12.84
CA GLU A 36 -3.76 -3.88 -14.22
C GLU A 36 -3.21 -5.08 -14.99
N GLU A 37 -1.99 -5.50 -14.66
CA GLU A 37 -1.27 -6.59 -15.31
C GLU A 37 -1.57 -7.97 -14.69
N GLY A 38 -2.32 -7.98 -13.58
CA GLY A 38 -2.68 -9.20 -12.86
C GLY A 38 -4.02 -9.79 -13.28
N GLY A 39 -4.31 -10.99 -12.75
CA GLY A 39 -5.61 -11.65 -12.88
C GLY A 39 -6.71 -11.01 -12.03
N PRO A 40 -7.89 -11.64 -11.91
CA PRO A 40 -8.91 -11.19 -10.96
C PRO A 40 -8.43 -11.34 -9.51
N LEU A 41 -8.97 -10.50 -8.61
CA LEU A 41 -8.79 -10.70 -7.17
C LEU A 41 -9.49 -12.00 -6.76
N ARG A 42 -8.85 -12.78 -5.89
CA ARG A 42 -9.38 -14.05 -5.38
C ARG A 42 -9.08 -14.22 -3.90
N VAL A 43 -9.79 -15.16 -3.28
CA VAL A 43 -9.59 -15.51 -1.88
C VAL A 43 -8.72 -16.75 -1.78
N LEU A 44 -7.67 -16.67 -0.98
CA LEU A 44 -6.86 -17.82 -0.57
C LEU A 44 -7.15 -18.15 0.90
N ARG A 45 -7.42 -19.42 1.21
CA ARG A 45 -7.66 -19.89 2.59
C ARG A 45 -6.35 -20.25 3.27
N ALA A 46 -6.19 -19.79 4.51
CA ALA A 46 -5.05 -20.10 5.36
C ALA A 46 -5.55 -20.45 6.78
N GLY A 47 -6.00 -21.69 6.95
CA GLY A 47 -6.64 -22.14 8.19
C GLY A 47 -7.92 -21.35 8.48
N GLY A 48 -7.98 -20.69 9.64
CA GLY A 48 -9.11 -19.85 10.05
C GLY A 48 -9.13 -18.44 9.45
N LEU A 49 -8.16 -18.11 8.59
CA LEU A 49 -8.02 -16.80 7.95
C LEU A 49 -8.19 -16.90 6.43
N CYS A 50 -8.53 -15.77 5.83
CA CYS A 50 -8.66 -15.56 4.40
C CYS A 50 -7.69 -14.46 3.96
N LEU A 51 -6.98 -14.69 2.86
CA LEU A 51 -6.18 -13.67 2.20
C LEU A 51 -6.92 -13.21 0.94
N VAL A 52 -6.96 -11.90 0.71
CA VAL A 52 -7.29 -11.35 -0.61
C VAL A 52 -5.99 -11.24 -1.40
N VAL A 53 -5.95 -11.91 -2.55
CA VAL A 53 -4.74 -12.04 -3.37
C VAL A 53 -5.05 -11.84 -4.86
N GLN A 54 -3.99 -11.64 -5.64
CA GLN A 54 -4.02 -11.58 -7.10
C GLN A 54 -2.80 -12.31 -7.66
N ASP A 55 -3.00 -13.09 -8.71
CA ASP A 55 -1.89 -13.61 -9.52
C ASP A 55 -1.34 -12.50 -10.40
N VAL A 56 -0.03 -12.29 -10.38
CA VAL A 56 0.64 -11.23 -11.15
C VAL A 56 1.83 -11.79 -11.94
N PRO A 57 2.20 -11.17 -13.08
CA PRO A 57 3.31 -11.64 -13.92
C PRO A 57 4.65 -11.55 -13.19
N ALA A 58 5.42 -12.63 -13.20
CA ALA A 58 6.69 -12.69 -12.49
C ALA A 58 7.72 -11.69 -13.04
N GLU A 59 7.64 -11.39 -14.33
CA GLU A 59 8.53 -10.49 -15.05
C GLU A 59 8.37 -9.03 -14.59
N LEU A 60 7.17 -8.66 -14.15
CA LEU A 60 6.82 -7.30 -13.73
C LEU A 60 6.83 -7.09 -12.22
N PHE A 61 6.75 -8.18 -11.45
CA PHE A 61 6.68 -8.19 -10.00
C PHE A 61 7.88 -8.91 -9.34
N GLY A 62 8.88 -9.29 -10.12
CA GLY A 62 10.20 -9.64 -9.60
C GLY A 62 10.83 -8.46 -8.86
N GLU A 63 11.69 -8.73 -7.89
CA GLU A 63 12.25 -7.72 -6.97
C GLU A 63 12.88 -6.51 -7.69
N GLU A 64 13.75 -6.76 -8.66
CA GLU A 64 14.45 -5.72 -9.41
C GLU A 64 13.47 -4.90 -10.28
N ALA A 65 12.64 -5.58 -11.08
CA ALA A 65 11.68 -4.94 -11.96
C ALA A 65 10.66 -4.10 -11.18
N LEU A 66 10.15 -4.63 -10.07
CA LEU A 66 9.21 -3.92 -9.22
C LEU A 66 9.86 -2.71 -8.56
N THR A 67 11.10 -2.84 -8.07
CA THR A 67 11.85 -1.73 -7.48
C THR A 67 12.03 -0.59 -8.47
N GLU A 68 12.42 -0.91 -9.71
CA GLU A 68 12.58 0.09 -10.76
C GLU A 68 11.25 0.79 -11.10
N ARG A 69 10.16 0.02 -11.22
CA ARG A 69 8.82 0.56 -11.47
C ARG A 69 8.36 1.47 -10.33
N LEU A 70 8.54 1.08 -9.07
CA LEU A 70 8.10 1.88 -7.92
C LEU A 70 8.88 3.19 -7.74
N ASN A 71 10.04 3.35 -8.42
CA ASN A 71 10.73 4.64 -8.50
C ASN A 71 10.08 5.64 -9.47
N ARG A 72 9.18 5.18 -10.35
CA ARG A 72 8.42 6.03 -11.27
C ARG A 72 7.13 6.50 -10.57
N PRO A 73 6.89 7.82 -10.39
CA PRO A 73 5.76 8.31 -9.60
C PRO A 73 4.38 7.83 -10.07
N GLU A 74 4.16 7.76 -11.38
CA GLU A 74 2.88 7.31 -11.95
C GLU A 74 2.63 5.82 -11.69
N ASP A 75 3.67 4.99 -11.81
CA ASP A 75 3.58 3.55 -11.52
C ASP A 75 3.37 3.29 -10.03
N LEU A 76 4.05 4.06 -9.17
CA LEU A 76 3.84 4.02 -7.73
C LEU A 76 2.39 4.36 -7.38
N GLU A 77 1.82 5.42 -7.96
CA GLU A 77 0.42 5.80 -7.75
C GLU A 77 -0.54 4.69 -8.21
N ARG A 78 -0.34 4.14 -9.41
CA ARG A 78 -1.15 3.02 -9.92
C ARG A 78 -1.09 1.82 -8.97
N CYS A 79 0.11 1.46 -8.51
CA CYS A 79 0.32 0.37 -7.56
C CYS A 79 -0.39 0.62 -6.23
N ALA A 80 -0.26 1.82 -5.67
CA ALA A 80 -0.91 2.20 -4.42
C ALA A 80 -2.44 2.16 -4.52
N ARG A 81 -3.01 2.67 -5.63
CA ARG A 81 -4.45 2.61 -5.88
C ARG A 81 -4.97 1.20 -6.06
N ALA A 82 -4.24 0.36 -6.82
CA ALA A 82 -4.55 -1.06 -6.96
C ALA A 82 -4.56 -1.77 -5.59
N HIS A 83 -3.55 -1.49 -4.76
CA HIS A 83 -3.46 -2.04 -3.42
C HIS A 83 -4.64 -1.61 -2.54
N HIS A 84 -4.96 -0.31 -2.55
CA HIS A 84 -6.08 0.23 -1.79
C HIS A 84 -7.41 -0.43 -2.16
N ARG A 85 -7.72 -0.57 -3.46
CA ARG A 85 -8.94 -1.26 -3.92
C ARG A 85 -9.02 -2.71 -3.45
N GLY A 86 -7.88 -3.42 -3.44
CA GLY A 86 -7.83 -4.79 -2.92
C GLY A 86 -8.10 -4.87 -1.41
N VAL A 87 -7.65 -3.88 -0.65
CA VAL A 87 -7.95 -3.74 0.78
C VAL A 87 -9.42 -3.38 1.01
N GLU A 88 -9.98 -2.43 0.25
CA GLU A 88 -11.40 -2.05 0.32
C GLU A 88 -12.31 -3.24 0.02
N ALA A 89 -11.99 -4.04 -1.01
CA ALA A 89 -12.73 -5.25 -1.36
C ALA A 89 -12.74 -6.29 -0.22
N ALA A 90 -11.71 -6.31 0.63
CA ALA A 90 -11.63 -7.18 1.80
C ALA A 90 -12.47 -6.68 2.98
N ALA A 91 -12.67 -5.36 3.11
CA ALA A 91 -13.27 -4.73 4.29
C ALA A 91 -14.80 -4.85 4.40
N GLY A 92 -15.49 -5.23 3.32
CA GLY A 92 -16.97 -5.16 3.25
C GLY A 92 -17.75 -6.07 4.20
N ARG A 93 -17.10 -7.04 4.88
CA ARG A 93 -17.77 -8.05 5.72
C ARG A 93 -17.17 -8.21 7.12
N GLY A 94 -16.36 -7.27 7.58
CA GLY A 94 -15.81 -7.26 8.93
C GLY A 94 -14.38 -6.71 9.00
N PRO A 95 -13.67 -6.93 10.13
CA PRO A 95 -12.32 -6.43 10.34
C PRO A 95 -11.34 -6.96 9.30
N VAL A 96 -10.45 -6.09 8.87
CA VAL A 96 -9.42 -6.37 7.87
C VAL A 96 -8.06 -5.91 8.39
N VAL A 97 -7.03 -6.71 8.17
CA VAL A 97 -5.64 -6.29 8.35
C VAL A 97 -5.04 -6.06 6.95
N PRO A 98 -4.80 -4.81 6.53
CA PRO A 98 -4.06 -4.53 5.31
C PRO A 98 -2.63 -5.06 5.44
N LEU A 99 -2.16 -5.76 4.41
CA LEU A 99 -0.75 -6.14 4.32
C LEU A 99 0.04 -4.98 3.72
N PRO A 100 1.35 -4.87 3.98
CA PRO A 100 2.18 -3.89 3.28
C PRO A 100 2.00 -4.00 1.75
N MET A 101 1.91 -2.86 1.07
CA MET A 101 1.90 -2.81 -0.39
C MET A 101 3.10 -3.57 -0.94
N ALA A 102 2.90 -4.30 -2.06
CA ALA A 102 3.90 -5.19 -2.65
C ALA A 102 4.31 -6.38 -1.76
N THR A 103 3.40 -6.91 -0.94
CA THR A 103 3.59 -8.21 -0.30
C THR A 103 3.43 -9.33 -1.34
N LEU A 104 4.55 -9.93 -1.75
CA LEU A 104 4.60 -10.90 -2.83
C LEU A 104 5.07 -12.28 -2.34
N TYR A 105 4.46 -13.34 -2.87
CA TYR A 105 4.80 -14.71 -2.57
C TYR A 105 5.03 -15.52 -3.85
N ARG A 106 5.92 -16.51 -3.77
CA ARG A 106 6.10 -17.51 -4.82
C ARG A 106 4.99 -18.57 -4.71
N GLY A 107 3.80 -18.22 -5.18
CA GLY A 107 2.62 -19.07 -5.21
C GLY A 107 1.83 -19.17 -3.89
N ASP A 108 0.66 -19.80 -4.01
CA ASP A 108 -0.37 -19.90 -2.96
C ASP A 108 0.11 -20.59 -1.69
N LEU A 109 0.86 -21.68 -1.83
CA LEU A 109 1.33 -22.44 -0.67
C LEU A 109 2.24 -21.59 0.21
N THR A 110 3.10 -20.76 -0.39
CA THR A 110 3.99 -19.86 0.34
C THR A 110 3.20 -18.75 1.03
N ALA A 111 2.21 -18.17 0.34
CA ALA A 111 1.33 -17.14 0.90
C ALA A 111 0.51 -17.67 2.09
N ALA A 112 -0.13 -18.83 1.93
CA ALA A 112 -0.94 -19.45 2.96
C ALA A 112 -0.12 -19.83 4.20
N ARG A 113 1.09 -20.38 4.00
CA ARG A 113 2.02 -20.69 5.11
C ARG A 113 2.44 -19.43 5.85
N ALA A 114 2.86 -18.38 5.15
CA ALA A 114 3.30 -17.13 5.79
C ALA A 114 2.21 -16.48 6.67
N VAL A 115 0.94 -16.60 6.27
CA VAL A 115 -0.18 -16.14 7.10
C VAL A 115 -0.50 -17.10 8.24
N ALA A 116 -0.46 -18.41 8.00
CA ALA A 116 -0.66 -19.41 9.05
C ALA A 116 0.38 -19.26 10.19
N ASP A 117 1.65 -19.04 9.85
CA ASP A 117 2.75 -18.84 10.82
C ASP A 117 2.55 -17.57 11.67
N ARG A 118 1.83 -16.58 11.15
CA ARG A 118 1.53 -15.30 11.82
C ARG A 118 0.12 -15.24 12.40
N ARG A 119 -0.61 -16.36 12.41
CA ARG A 119 -2.03 -16.40 12.74
C ARG A 119 -2.35 -15.71 14.07
N GLN A 120 -1.61 -16.00 15.14
CA GLN A 120 -1.88 -15.44 16.47
C GLN A 120 -1.82 -13.90 16.48
N VAL A 121 -0.81 -13.32 15.81
CA VAL A 121 -0.65 -11.85 15.71
C VAL A 121 -1.78 -11.25 14.88
N LEU A 122 -2.12 -11.89 13.75
CA LEU A 122 -3.20 -11.43 12.87
C LEU A 122 -4.57 -11.50 13.55
N ASP A 123 -4.84 -12.58 14.28
CA ASP A 123 -6.07 -12.72 15.09
C ASP A 123 -6.16 -11.61 16.14
N THR A 124 -5.05 -11.33 16.85
CA THR A 124 -5.00 -10.24 17.84
C THR A 124 -5.29 -8.88 17.21
N LEU A 125 -4.75 -8.60 16.01
CA LEU A 125 -5.04 -7.37 15.27
C LEU A 125 -6.51 -7.30 14.83
N LEU A 126 -7.06 -8.39 14.30
CA LEU A 126 -8.46 -8.45 13.87
C LEU A 126 -9.43 -8.27 15.03
N ASP A 127 -9.10 -8.72 16.23
CA ASP A 127 -9.89 -8.46 17.43
C ASP A 127 -9.82 -7.00 17.87
N ARG A 128 -8.65 -6.36 17.78
CA ARG A 128 -8.50 -4.93 18.08
C ARG A 128 -9.27 -4.04 17.11
N LEU A 129 -9.41 -4.48 15.85
CA LEU A 129 -10.10 -3.74 14.79
C LEU A 129 -11.62 -3.99 14.76
N ARG A 130 -12.14 -4.90 15.61
CA ARG A 130 -13.56 -5.20 15.68
C ARG A 130 -14.37 -3.98 16.12
N ASP A 131 -15.43 -3.69 15.38
CA ASP A 131 -16.34 -2.57 15.65
C ASP A 131 -15.62 -1.22 15.77
N ARG A 132 -14.59 -1.02 14.94
CA ARG A 132 -13.81 0.21 14.82
C ARG A 132 -13.79 0.70 13.37
N THR A 133 -13.63 2.01 13.23
CA THR A 133 -13.43 2.68 11.94
C THR A 133 -12.18 3.54 12.04
N GLU A 134 -11.34 3.48 11.02
CA GLU A 134 -10.15 4.32 10.92
C GLU A 134 -10.51 5.70 10.35
N TRP A 135 -9.98 6.75 10.97
CA TRP A 135 -10.14 8.13 10.52
C TRP A 135 -8.78 8.80 10.44
N ALA A 136 -8.54 9.53 9.34
CA ALA A 136 -7.39 10.40 9.19
C ALA A 136 -7.86 11.84 9.06
N VAL A 137 -7.50 12.69 10.04
CA VAL A 137 -7.80 14.12 10.01
C VAL A 137 -6.52 14.89 9.69
N LYS A 138 -6.56 15.70 8.65
CA LYS A 138 -5.45 16.60 8.26
C LYS A 138 -5.93 18.03 8.42
N VAL A 139 -5.23 18.81 9.24
CA VAL A 139 -5.49 20.24 9.47
C VAL A 139 -4.32 21.03 8.91
N HIS A 140 -4.62 22.02 8.07
CA HIS A 140 -3.65 22.93 7.48
C HIS A 140 -3.94 24.33 8.01
N ALA A 141 -2.95 24.97 8.62
CA ALA A 141 -3.01 26.41 8.89
C ALA A 141 -2.69 27.15 7.59
N ALA A 142 -3.41 28.23 7.30
CA ALA A 142 -3.04 29.12 6.21
C ALA A 142 -1.71 29.80 6.59
N GLU A 143 -0.65 29.53 5.85
CA GLU A 143 0.54 30.39 5.91
C GLU A 143 0.10 31.79 5.45
N ALA A 144 0.28 32.79 6.32
CA ALA A 144 0.16 34.18 5.90
C ALA A 144 1.12 34.36 4.71
N ALA A 145 0.58 34.87 3.60
CA ALA A 145 1.37 35.10 2.39
C ALA A 145 2.63 35.88 2.80
N PRO A 146 3.84 35.41 2.46
CA PRO A 146 5.04 36.19 2.71
C PRO A 146 4.86 37.52 1.97
N GLU A 147 4.90 38.64 2.70
CA GLU A 147 5.04 39.94 2.07
C GLU A 147 6.23 39.83 1.10
N ALA A 148 5.99 40.17 -0.16
CA ALA A 148 6.96 40.07 -1.22
C ALA A 148 8.18 40.96 -0.91
N ALA A 149 9.16 40.40 -0.21
CA ALA A 149 10.51 40.93 -0.18
C ALA A 149 11.07 40.76 -1.60
N GLY A 150 11.39 41.90 -2.21
CA GLY A 150 11.67 42.03 -3.64
C GLY A 150 12.79 41.15 -4.18
N ASP A 151 12.60 40.82 -5.47
CA ASP A 151 13.57 40.53 -6.52
C ASP A 151 15.06 40.33 -6.15
N THR A 152 15.56 39.13 -6.42
CA THR A 152 16.94 38.93 -6.91
C THR A 152 17.09 37.60 -7.66
N GLY A 153 16.90 37.64 -8.99
CA GLY A 153 17.72 36.95 -10.00
C GLY A 153 17.59 35.42 -10.24
N PRO A 154 17.52 34.94 -11.50
CA PRO A 154 17.41 33.52 -11.81
C PRO A 154 18.78 32.82 -11.90
N GLY A 155 19.09 31.94 -10.95
CA GLY A 155 20.19 30.98 -11.03
C GLY A 155 19.69 29.57 -11.37
N ALA A 156 20.03 29.07 -12.56
CA ALA A 156 19.66 27.73 -13.04
C ALA A 156 20.29 26.59 -12.21
N PRO A 157 19.60 25.45 -11.97
CA PRO A 157 20.23 24.30 -11.33
C PRO A 157 20.94 23.41 -12.37
N THR A 158 22.25 23.25 -12.22
CA THR A 158 23.05 22.21 -12.87
C THR A 158 22.81 20.85 -12.20
N SER A 159 22.51 19.84 -13.02
CA SER A 159 22.39 18.44 -12.59
C SER A 159 23.75 17.76 -12.51
N SER A 160 24.14 17.25 -11.33
CA SER A 160 24.93 16.02 -11.19
C SER A 160 25.05 15.59 -9.73
N GLY A 161 24.45 14.45 -9.39
CA GLY A 161 24.83 13.60 -8.26
C GLY A 161 24.63 14.17 -6.85
N ASP A 162 23.39 14.19 -6.35
CA ASP A 162 23.18 14.16 -4.90
C ASP A 162 22.02 13.21 -4.56
N GLY A 163 22.40 12.06 -4.00
CA GLY A 163 21.58 10.88 -3.85
C GLY A 163 20.44 11.02 -2.84
N GLY A 164 19.85 9.88 -2.44
CA GLY A 164 18.72 9.83 -1.50
C GLY A 164 18.92 10.66 -0.22
N ARG A 165 20.15 10.96 0.18
CA ARG A 165 20.50 11.83 1.31
C ARG A 165 20.12 13.30 1.08
N ALA A 166 20.24 13.83 -0.13
CA ALA A 166 19.78 15.17 -0.50
C ALA A 166 18.26 15.28 -0.37
N TYR A 167 17.59 14.26 -0.90
CA TYR A 167 16.14 14.15 -0.86
C TYR A 167 15.64 13.99 0.58
N LEU A 168 16.24 13.10 1.37
CA LEU A 168 15.92 12.93 2.78
C LEU A 168 16.26 14.17 3.62
N SER A 169 17.30 14.93 3.26
CA SER A 169 17.60 16.22 3.89
C SER A 169 16.52 17.25 3.60
N ARG A 170 16.04 17.34 2.35
CA ARG A 170 14.91 18.20 1.97
C ARG A 170 13.60 17.78 2.66
N VAL A 171 13.31 16.48 2.69
CA VAL A 171 12.11 15.93 3.35
C VAL A 171 12.16 16.13 4.87
N SER A 172 13.32 15.92 5.50
CA SER A 172 13.49 16.12 6.95
C SER A 172 13.44 17.59 7.35
N ALA A 173 13.97 18.51 6.52
CA ALA A 173 13.83 19.95 6.72
C ALA A 173 12.35 20.37 6.67
N ARG A 174 11.63 19.96 5.62
CA ARG A 174 10.18 20.19 5.51
C ARG A 174 9.39 19.62 6.68
N ARG A 175 9.77 18.43 7.19
CA ARG A 175 9.12 17.80 8.34
C ARG A 175 9.40 18.55 9.64
N ARG A 176 10.60 19.09 9.84
CA ARG A 176 10.96 19.92 11.00
C ARG A 176 10.22 21.25 11.00
N GLU A 177 10.12 21.91 9.85
CA GLU A 177 9.34 23.14 9.68
C GLU A 177 7.86 22.89 9.97
N GLN A 178 7.28 21.82 9.41
CA GLN A 178 5.90 21.42 9.69
C GLN A 178 5.69 21.07 11.18
N GLN A 179 6.64 20.41 11.83
CA GLN A 179 6.56 20.10 13.27
C GLN A 179 6.65 21.36 14.13
N GLY A 180 7.53 22.31 13.79
CA GLY A 180 7.64 23.59 14.49
C GLY A 180 6.38 24.44 14.35
N ALA A 181 5.82 24.53 13.14
CA ALA A 181 4.56 25.20 12.88
C ALA A 181 3.40 24.53 13.65
N ARG A 182 3.37 23.18 13.67
CA ARG A 182 2.36 22.41 14.42
C ARG A 182 2.48 22.58 15.93
N GLY A 183 3.69 22.68 16.48
CA GLY A 183 3.92 22.92 17.90
C GLY A 183 3.45 24.31 18.34
N LYS A 184 3.68 25.34 17.51
CA LYS A 184 3.16 26.69 17.75
C LYS A 184 1.64 26.75 17.71
N ALA A 185 1.02 26.15 16.68
CA ALA A 185 -0.44 26.10 16.56
C ALA A 185 -1.12 25.31 17.69
N LEU A 186 -0.48 24.25 18.22
CA LEU A 186 -0.96 23.54 19.40
C LEU A 186 -0.91 24.40 20.66
N ALA A 187 0.20 25.12 20.88
CA ALA A 187 0.31 26.03 22.02
C ALA A 187 -0.71 27.18 21.97
N GLU A 188 -1.06 27.65 20.77
CA GLU A 188 -2.12 28.67 20.57
C GLU A 188 -3.53 28.11 20.77
N ALA A 189 -3.78 26.83 20.44
CA ALA A 189 -5.07 26.19 20.64
C ALA A 189 -5.33 25.75 22.10
N GLU A 190 -4.27 25.60 22.89
CA GLU A 190 -4.32 25.23 24.32
C GLU A 190 -4.36 26.46 25.26
N ALA A 191 -4.20 27.68 24.73
CA ALA A 191 -4.26 28.95 25.46
C ALA A 191 -5.66 29.57 25.45
#